data_AF-A0A554JQU4-F1
#
_entry.id   AF-A0A554JQU4-F1
#
_cell.length_a   1.000
_cell.length_b   1.000
_cell.length_c   1.000
_cell.angle_alpha   90.00
_cell.angle_beta   90.00
_cell.angle_gamma   90.00
#
_symmetry.space_group_name_H-M   'P 1'
#
loop_
_entity.id
_entity.type
_entity.pdbx_description
1 polymer ?
#
loop_
_entity_poly.entity_id
_entity_poly.type
_entity_poly.pdbx_seq_one_letter_code
_entity_poly.pdbx_strand_id
1 'polypeptide(L)'
;MEPILVSWRTLSILEALVIIQAMVAYRDGFFWPSQMLERTSKGLPFAMHAGMWGDVFILSPLLAVIVAYRIEEWSWTHIMIAGVLGLAASLGMHEQYKGIPWQEAHVQNGELTFVGKIHVVYMAVAFSILGLYYLAGGYTPYMWWTSLAVVIHVVIGNHMLFGSDPPEYYPGRPLESVGGWQAIGGTAVLTFGSTAFHYFRG
;
A
#
# COMPACT_ATOMS: atom_id res chain seq x y z
N MET A 1 13.64 -11.54 -25.35
CA MET A 1 12.90 -11.03 -24.19
C MET A 1 12.23 -12.22 -23.56
N GLU A 2 12.54 -12.55 -22.31
CA GLU A 2 11.78 -13.58 -21.59
C GLU A 2 10.34 -13.09 -21.35
N PRO A 3 9.35 -13.99 -21.37
CA PRO A 3 7.97 -13.61 -21.09
C PRO A 3 7.84 -13.10 -19.65
N ILE A 4 7.05 -12.03 -19.46
CA ILE A 4 6.70 -11.55 -18.12
C ILE A 4 5.75 -12.58 -17.48
N LEU A 5 6.21 -13.22 -16.42
CA LEU A 5 5.40 -14.14 -15.62
C LEU A 5 4.62 -13.36 -14.57
N VAL A 6 3.34 -13.71 -14.42
CA VAL A 6 2.44 -13.11 -13.43
C VAL A 6 1.77 -14.22 -12.63
N SER A 7 1.83 -14.12 -11.31
CA SER A 7 1.10 -15.02 -10.42
C SER A 7 -0.37 -14.59 -10.39
N TRP A 8 -1.17 -15.12 -11.33
CA TRP A 8 -2.60 -14.81 -11.43
C TRP A 8 -3.36 -15.03 -10.13
N ARG A 9 -2.97 -16.03 -9.33
CA ARG A 9 -3.55 -16.28 -8.00
C ARG A 9 -3.32 -15.10 -7.06
N THR A 10 -2.08 -14.61 -6.99
CA THR A 10 -1.72 -13.46 -6.13
C THR A 10 -2.47 -12.22 -6.58
N LEU A 11 -2.46 -11.94 -7.89
CA LEU A 11 -3.16 -10.79 -8.46
C LEU A 11 -4.66 -10.85 -8.17
N SER A 12 -5.34 -11.96 -8.48
CA SER A 12 -6.78 -12.11 -8.24
C SER A 12 -7.16 -11.97 -6.78
N ILE A 13 -6.36 -12.49 -5.84
CA ILE A 13 -6.63 -12.35 -4.40
C ILE A 13 -6.50 -10.89 -3.97
N LEU A 14 -5.41 -10.21 -4.34
CA LEU A 14 -5.17 -8.82 -3.97
C LEU A 14 -6.22 -7.88 -4.57
N GLU A 15 -6.56 -8.06 -5.85
CA GLU A 15 -7.62 -7.28 -6.52
C GLU A 15 -8.99 -7.54 -5.91
N ALA A 16 -9.31 -8.80 -5.56
CA ALA A 16 -10.55 -9.11 -4.88
C ALA A 16 -10.66 -8.39 -3.53
N LEU A 17 -9.58 -8.25 -2.77
CA LEU A 17 -9.57 -7.48 -1.52
C LEU A 17 -9.87 -5.99 -1.77
N VAL A 18 -9.32 -5.39 -2.82
CA VAL A 18 -9.60 -3.98 -3.17
C VAL A 18 -11.04 -3.81 -3.67
N ILE A 19 -11.55 -4.75 -4.46
CA ILE A 19 -12.95 -4.73 -4.92
C ILE A 19 -13.92 -4.85 -3.75
N ILE A 20 -13.65 -5.74 -2.78
CA ILE A 20 -14.49 -5.86 -1.58
C ILE A 20 -14.45 -4.55 -0.78
N GLN A 21 -13.28 -3.91 -0.62
CA GLN A 21 -13.16 -2.60 0.01
C GLN A 21 -14.03 -1.54 -0.70
N ALA A 22 -13.96 -1.47 -2.03
CA ALA A 22 -14.78 -0.57 -2.84
C ALA A 22 -16.29 -0.80 -2.64
N MET A 23 -16.73 -2.07 -2.68
CA MET A 23 -18.14 -2.43 -2.48
C MET A 23 -18.64 -2.05 -1.09
N VAL A 24 -17.83 -2.29 -0.05
CA VAL A 24 -18.16 -1.94 1.33
C VAL A 24 -18.19 -0.41 1.49
N ALA A 25 -17.19 0.31 0.95
CA ALA A 25 -17.17 1.77 0.98
C ALA A 25 -18.39 2.37 0.26
N TYR A 26 -18.85 1.76 -0.84
CA TYR A 26 -20.04 2.20 -1.57
C TYR A 26 -21.30 1.99 -0.73
N ARG A 27 -21.46 0.81 -0.13
CA ARG A 27 -22.56 0.49 0.78
C ARG A 27 -22.61 1.45 1.98
N ASP A 28 -21.45 1.78 2.54
CA ASP A 28 -21.34 2.62 3.73
C ASP A 28 -21.40 4.13 3.41
N GLY A 29 -21.51 4.49 2.13
CA GLY A 29 -21.67 5.87 1.67
C GLY A 29 -20.39 6.70 1.69
N PHE A 30 -19.23 6.06 1.56
CA PHE A 30 -17.91 6.71 1.53
C PHE A 30 -17.17 6.50 0.20
N PHE A 31 -17.83 5.95 -0.83
CA PHE A 31 -17.16 5.69 -2.10
C PHE A 31 -17.01 6.94 -2.95
N TRP A 32 -18.10 7.66 -3.21
CA TRP A 32 -18.10 8.91 -3.97
C TRP A 32 -18.08 10.14 -3.05
N PRO A 33 -17.52 11.28 -3.52
CA PRO A 33 -17.61 12.54 -2.78
C PRO A 33 -19.04 12.92 -2.39
N SER A 34 -20.01 12.75 -3.29
CA SER A 34 -21.42 13.07 -3.01
C SER A 34 -21.99 12.27 -1.84
N GLN A 35 -21.76 10.95 -1.81
CA GLN A 35 -22.22 10.07 -0.72
C GLN A 35 -21.58 10.45 0.62
N MET A 36 -20.26 10.73 0.59
CA MET A 36 -19.52 11.11 1.80
C MET A 36 -20.00 12.45 2.33
N LEU A 37 -20.26 13.42 1.45
CA LEU A 37 -20.69 14.77 1.82
C LEU A 37 -22.10 14.83 2.41
N GLU A 38 -22.95 13.83 2.16
CA GLU A 38 -24.22 13.64 2.88
C GLU A 38 -24.03 13.26 4.35
N ARG A 39 -22.83 12.78 4.74
CA ARG A 39 -22.52 12.24 6.07
C ARG A 39 -21.53 13.08 6.86
N THR A 40 -20.58 13.72 6.19
CA THR A 40 -19.55 14.58 6.80
C THR A 40 -19.29 15.78 5.90
N SER A 41 -18.95 16.93 6.49
CA SER A 41 -18.62 18.12 5.70
C SER A 41 -17.29 18.01 4.94
N LYS A 42 -16.37 17.16 5.40
CA LYS A 42 -15.01 16.97 4.85
C LYS A 42 -14.52 15.55 5.09
N GLY A 43 -13.65 15.07 4.22
CA GLY A 43 -13.04 13.74 4.29
C GLY A 43 -12.34 13.33 3.00
N LEU A 44 -11.96 12.06 2.92
CA LEU A 44 -11.45 11.45 1.69
C LEU A 44 -12.36 10.29 1.25
N PRO A 45 -13.09 10.42 0.13
CA PRO A 45 -13.90 9.33 -0.37
C PRO A 45 -13.00 8.28 -1.05
N PHE A 46 -13.40 7.00 -1.00
CA PHE A 46 -12.62 5.86 -1.50
C PHE A 46 -12.17 6.06 -2.96
N ALA A 47 -13.06 6.56 -3.84
CA ALA A 47 -12.74 6.77 -5.24
C ALA A 47 -11.65 7.84 -5.47
N MET A 48 -11.46 8.75 -4.51
CA MET A 48 -10.40 9.77 -4.55
C MET A 48 -9.19 9.36 -3.72
N HIS A 49 -9.23 8.19 -3.06
CA HIS A 49 -8.12 7.65 -2.33
C HIS A 49 -7.08 7.07 -3.30
N ALA A 50 -6.19 7.93 -3.81
CA ALA A 50 -5.15 7.60 -4.78
C ALA A 50 -4.32 6.33 -4.43
N GLY A 51 -4.11 6.05 -3.14
CA GLY A 51 -3.50 4.79 -2.68
C GLY A 51 -4.19 3.53 -3.18
N MET A 52 -5.53 3.51 -3.21
CA MET A 52 -6.31 2.34 -3.68
C MET A 52 -6.13 2.10 -5.18
N TRP A 53 -5.98 3.17 -5.96
CA TRP A 53 -5.63 3.03 -7.38
C TRP A 53 -4.17 2.60 -7.57
N GLY A 54 -3.28 3.09 -6.70
CA GLY A 54 -1.91 2.60 -6.61
C GLY A 54 -1.84 1.12 -6.26
N ASP A 55 -2.74 0.62 -5.41
CA ASP A 55 -2.85 -0.80 -5.09
C ASP A 55 -3.20 -1.61 -6.34
N VAL A 56 -4.26 -1.22 -7.04
CA VAL A 56 -4.76 -1.92 -8.24
C VAL A 56 -3.75 -1.92 -9.39
N PHE A 57 -3.16 -0.76 -9.69
CA PHE A 57 -2.40 -0.58 -10.92
C PHE A 57 -0.89 -0.70 -10.76
N ILE A 58 -0.36 -0.56 -9.54
CA ILE A 58 1.09 -0.59 -9.29
C ILE A 58 1.42 -1.76 -8.37
N LEU A 59 0.87 -1.77 -7.16
CA LEU A 59 1.34 -2.66 -6.10
C LEU A 59 0.91 -4.11 -6.35
N SER A 60 -0.38 -4.40 -6.53
CA SER A 60 -0.85 -5.78 -6.76
C SER A 60 -0.19 -6.44 -7.98
N PRO A 61 -0.06 -5.79 -9.16
CA PRO A 61 0.66 -6.37 -10.30
C PRO A 61 2.14 -6.61 -9.99
N LEU A 62 2.80 -5.65 -9.34
CA LEU A 62 4.21 -5.78 -8.94
C LEU A 62 4.42 -6.97 -8.01
N LEU A 63 3.60 -7.12 -6.98
CA LEU A 63 3.67 -8.23 -6.03
C LEU A 63 3.39 -9.57 -6.73
N ALA A 64 2.43 -9.62 -7.65
CA ALA A 64 2.14 -10.82 -8.42
C ALA A 64 3.30 -11.24 -9.33
N VAL A 65 4.02 -10.27 -9.92
CA VAL A 65 5.26 -10.50 -10.68
C VAL A 65 6.35 -11.03 -9.76
N ILE A 66 6.60 -10.37 -8.62
CA ILE A 66 7.61 -10.80 -7.64
C ILE A 66 7.37 -12.26 -7.22
N VAL A 67 6.14 -12.60 -6.84
CA VAL A 67 5.79 -13.97 -6.43
C VAL A 67 6.03 -14.96 -7.57
N ALA A 68 5.67 -14.62 -8.81
CA ALA A 68 5.86 -15.51 -9.95
C ALA A 68 7.33 -15.90 -10.18
N TYR A 69 8.26 -14.96 -9.96
CA TYR A 69 9.68 -15.20 -10.19
C TYR A 69 10.42 -15.74 -8.97
N ARG A 70 9.90 -15.56 -7.76
CA ARG A 70 10.70 -15.71 -6.52
C ARG A 70 10.14 -16.69 -5.50
N ILE A 71 8.90 -17.15 -5.65
CA ILE A 71 8.27 -18.00 -4.64
C ILE A 71 9.04 -19.29 -4.35
N GLU A 72 9.71 -19.86 -5.35
CA GLU A 72 10.50 -21.10 -5.20
C GLU A 72 11.79 -20.89 -4.39
N GLU A 73 12.26 -19.65 -4.26
CA GLU A 73 13.46 -19.31 -3.47
C GLU A 73 13.15 -19.18 -1.97
N TRP A 74 11.87 -19.08 -1.60
CA TRP A 74 11.47 -18.78 -0.24
C TRP A 74 11.15 -20.05 0.55
N SER A 75 11.85 -20.23 1.67
CA SER A 75 11.49 -21.26 2.64
C SER A 75 10.18 -20.90 3.37
N TRP A 76 9.43 -21.91 3.80
CA TRP A 76 8.26 -21.71 4.65
C TRP A 76 8.56 -20.91 5.91
N THR A 77 9.74 -21.09 6.51
CA THR A 77 10.18 -20.30 7.67
C THR A 77 10.27 -18.82 7.34
N HIS A 78 10.88 -18.45 6.20
CA HIS A 78 10.93 -17.05 5.77
C HIS A 78 9.53 -16.49 5.53
N ILE A 79 8.65 -17.25 4.88
CA ILE A 79 7.27 -16.85 4.62
C ILE A 79 6.51 -16.55 5.91
N MET A 80 6.65 -17.42 6.92
CA MET A 80 5.98 -17.23 8.22
C MET A 80 6.52 -16.01 8.98
N ILE A 81 7.85 -15.82 9.01
CA ILE A 81 8.46 -14.66 9.67
C ILE A 81 8.03 -13.37 8.96
N ALA A 82 8.11 -13.33 7.63
CA ALA A 82 7.67 -12.18 6.85
C ALA A 82 6.18 -11.89 7.05
N GLY A 83 5.34 -12.93 7.14
CA GLY A 83 3.91 -12.83 7.46
C GLY A 83 3.65 -12.11 8.78
N VAL A 84 4.34 -12.52 9.86
CA VAL A 84 4.22 -11.89 11.18
C VAL A 84 4.70 -10.45 11.16
N LEU A 85 5.87 -10.19 10.56
CA LEU A 85 6.44 -8.84 10.48
C LEU A 85 5.58 -7.92 9.59
N GLY A 86 5.08 -8.43 8.47
CA GLY A 86 4.20 -7.70 7.56
C GLY A 86 2.87 -7.35 8.23
N LEU A 87 2.27 -8.28 8.98
CA LEU A 87 1.09 -8.00 9.78
C LEU A 87 1.36 -6.94 10.86
N ALA A 88 2.47 -7.06 11.59
CA ALA A 88 2.84 -6.08 12.62
C ALA A 88 3.06 -4.68 12.02
N ALA A 89 3.76 -4.58 10.89
CA ALA A 89 3.95 -3.32 10.18
C ALA A 89 2.63 -2.73 9.69
N SER A 90 1.75 -3.56 9.12
CA SER A 90 0.42 -3.13 8.67
C SER A 90 -0.43 -2.60 9.81
N LEU A 91 -0.50 -3.32 10.94
CA LEU A 91 -1.22 -2.88 12.13
C LEU A 91 -0.64 -1.57 12.68
N GLY A 92 0.68 -1.46 12.81
CA GLY A 92 1.33 -0.23 13.29
C GLY A 92 1.01 0.99 12.43
N MET A 93 1.06 0.83 11.10
CA MET A 93 0.68 1.88 10.15
C MET A 93 -0.80 2.29 10.32
N HIS A 94 -1.70 1.32 10.44
CA HIS A 94 -3.14 1.61 10.58
C HIS A 94 -3.51 2.21 11.93
N GLU A 95 -2.81 1.85 13.02
CA GLU A 95 -2.99 2.51 14.32
C GLU A 95 -2.56 3.98 14.28
N GLN A 96 -1.47 4.31 13.56
CA GLN A 96 -1.13 5.71 13.31
C GLN A 96 -2.20 6.41 12.48
N TYR A 97 -2.77 5.71 11.49
CA TYR A 97 -3.79 6.25 10.60
C TYR A 97 -5.10 6.58 11.32
N LYS A 98 -5.44 5.86 12.39
CA LYS A 98 -6.58 6.20 13.27
C LYS A 98 -6.50 7.61 13.87
N GLY A 99 -5.30 8.19 13.95
CA GLY A 99 -5.06 9.53 14.51
C GLY A 99 -5.45 10.70 13.61
N ILE A 100 -5.91 10.46 12.36
CA ILE A 100 -6.33 11.56 11.48
C ILE A 100 -7.59 12.26 12.02
N PRO A 101 -7.67 13.60 11.97
CA PRO A 101 -8.79 14.36 12.55
C PRO A 101 -10.02 14.44 11.62
N TRP A 102 -9.99 13.76 10.47
CA TRP A 102 -11.04 13.77 9.46
C TRP A 102 -11.43 12.35 9.07
N GLN A 103 -12.61 12.18 8.49
CA GLN A 103 -13.14 10.86 8.16
C GLN A 103 -12.77 10.43 6.75
N GLU A 104 -12.56 9.15 6.56
CA GLU A 104 -12.42 8.55 5.25
C GLU A 104 -12.93 7.10 5.22
N ALA A 105 -12.77 6.43 4.09
CA ALA A 105 -13.37 5.10 3.92
C ALA A 105 -12.80 4.07 4.90
N HIS A 106 -11.51 4.13 5.24
CA HIS A 106 -10.83 3.15 6.11
C HIS A 106 -10.88 3.52 7.60
N VAL A 107 -10.96 4.81 7.94
CA VAL A 107 -11.01 5.33 9.31
C VAL A 107 -12.18 6.28 9.49
N GLN A 108 -13.02 6.01 10.50
CA GLN A 108 -14.12 6.88 10.89
C GLN A 108 -14.18 6.97 12.42
N ASN A 109 -14.38 8.18 12.94
CA ASN A 109 -14.48 8.44 14.38
C ASN A 109 -13.27 7.90 15.18
N GLY A 110 -12.08 7.96 14.59
CA GLY A 110 -10.85 7.47 15.21
C GLY A 110 -10.74 5.95 15.26
N GLU A 111 -11.57 5.21 14.54
CA GLU A 111 -11.57 3.74 14.50
C GLU A 111 -11.50 3.19 13.08
N LEU A 112 -10.90 2.00 12.94
CA LEU A 112 -10.87 1.30 11.66
C LEU A 112 -12.26 0.80 11.29
N THR A 113 -12.72 1.21 10.12
CA THR A 113 -13.95 0.68 9.50
C THR A 113 -13.72 -0.76 9.03
N PHE A 114 -14.76 -1.40 8.52
CA PHE A 114 -14.60 -2.71 7.89
C PHE A 114 -13.70 -2.65 6.65
N VAL A 115 -13.75 -1.55 5.87
CA VAL A 115 -12.85 -1.29 4.75
C VAL A 115 -11.40 -1.26 5.23
N GLY A 116 -11.12 -0.51 6.31
CA GLY A 116 -9.78 -0.42 6.89
C GLY A 116 -9.25 -1.75 7.39
N LYS A 117 -10.10 -2.60 7.99
CA LYS A 117 -9.69 -3.95 8.41
C LYS A 117 -9.32 -4.85 7.24
N ILE A 118 -9.99 -4.73 6.09
CA ILE A 118 -9.60 -5.46 4.88
C ILE A 118 -8.27 -4.91 4.34
N HIS A 119 -8.09 -3.58 4.36
CA HIS A 119 -6.84 -2.95 3.95
C HIS A 119 -5.65 -3.38 4.82
N VAL A 120 -5.84 -3.58 6.14
CA VAL A 120 -4.84 -4.18 7.03
C VAL A 120 -4.35 -5.53 6.50
N VAL A 121 -5.26 -6.40 6.05
CA VAL A 121 -4.92 -7.72 5.50
C VAL A 121 -4.18 -7.58 4.16
N TYR A 122 -4.66 -6.71 3.26
CA TYR A 122 -4.00 -6.42 1.99
C TYR A 122 -2.55 -5.96 2.22
N MET A 123 -2.35 -4.97 3.09
CA MET A 123 -1.04 -4.39 3.37
C MET A 123 -0.13 -5.36 4.12
N ALA A 124 -0.68 -6.24 4.96
CA ALA A 124 0.11 -7.30 5.60
C ALA A 124 0.71 -8.25 4.57
N VAL A 125 -0.07 -8.66 3.56
CA VAL A 125 0.42 -9.48 2.45
C VAL A 125 1.45 -8.71 1.62
N ALA A 126 1.19 -7.45 1.29
CA ALA A 126 2.11 -6.61 0.53
C ALA A 126 3.47 -6.45 1.21
N PHE A 127 3.48 -6.07 2.49
CA PHE A 127 4.70 -5.95 3.28
C PHE A 127 5.44 -7.28 3.45
N SER A 128 4.71 -8.40 3.57
CA SER A 128 5.33 -9.72 3.64
C SER A 128 6.07 -10.07 2.35
N ILE A 129 5.44 -9.88 1.19
CA ILE A 129 6.05 -10.16 -0.12
C ILE A 129 7.24 -9.24 -0.38
N LEU A 130 7.11 -7.93 -0.11
CA LEU A 130 8.23 -6.99 -0.25
C LEU A 130 9.37 -7.34 0.71
N GLY A 131 9.06 -7.67 1.97
CA GLY A 131 10.04 -8.11 2.95
C GLY A 131 10.80 -9.36 2.48
N LEU A 132 10.11 -10.37 1.96
CA LEU A 132 10.74 -11.55 1.37
C LEU A 132 11.62 -11.19 0.18
N TYR A 133 11.13 -10.33 -0.71
CA TYR A 133 11.85 -9.92 -1.91
C TYR A 133 13.18 -9.23 -1.57
N TYR A 134 13.16 -8.30 -0.61
CA TYR A 134 14.32 -7.50 -0.23
C TYR A 134 15.24 -8.19 0.79
N LEU A 135 14.72 -9.01 1.69
CA LEU A 135 15.52 -9.57 2.80
C LEU A 135 15.92 -11.03 2.62
N ALA A 136 15.12 -11.82 1.89
CA ALA A 136 15.35 -13.25 1.71
C ALA A 136 15.78 -13.63 0.29
N GLY A 137 15.69 -12.72 -0.69
CA GLY A 137 16.10 -12.94 -2.07
C GLY A 137 17.56 -12.54 -2.36
N GLY A 138 18.13 -13.07 -3.44
CA GLY A 138 19.39 -12.57 -4.02
C GLY A 138 19.21 -11.33 -4.91
N TYR A 139 20.29 -10.64 -5.24
CA TYR A 139 20.25 -9.48 -6.13
C TYR A 139 19.59 -9.79 -7.48
N THR A 140 18.74 -8.88 -7.95
CA THR A 140 18.29 -8.85 -9.35
C THR A 140 18.33 -7.41 -9.87
N PRO A 141 18.62 -7.18 -11.18
CA PRO A 141 18.58 -5.84 -11.76
C PRO A 141 17.22 -5.15 -11.61
N TYR A 142 16.13 -5.93 -11.50
CA TYR A 142 14.77 -5.41 -11.35
C TYR A 142 14.49 -4.80 -9.97
N MET A 143 15.32 -5.08 -8.96
CA MET A 143 15.13 -4.51 -7.61
C MET A 143 15.12 -2.98 -7.61
N TRP A 144 15.91 -2.33 -8.47
CA TRP A 144 15.90 -0.86 -8.61
C TRP A 144 14.55 -0.35 -9.10
N TRP A 145 13.96 -1.03 -10.09
CA TRP A 145 12.64 -0.68 -10.63
C TRP A 145 11.53 -0.98 -9.64
N THR A 146 11.63 -2.09 -8.90
CA THR A 146 10.72 -2.39 -7.79
C THR A 146 10.79 -1.31 -6.72
N SER A 147 11.99 -0.88 -6.31
CA SER A 147 12.16 0.19 -5.31
C SER A 147 11.53 1.50 -5.78
N LEU A 148 11.77 1.87 -7.04
CA LEU A 148 11.16 3.05 -7.64
C LEU A 148 9.62 2.94 -7.68
N ALA A 149 9.08 1.81 -8.13
CA ALA A 149 7.64 1.60 -8.19
C ALA A 149 6.97 1.67 -6.81
N VAL A 150 7.59 1.06 -5.78
CA VAL A 150 7.11 1.12 -4.40
C VAL A 150 7.16 2.55 -3.85
N VAL A 151 8.24 3.30 -4.10
CA VAL A 151 8.33 4.71 -3.68
C VAL A 151 7.28 5.58 -4.38
N ILE A 152 7.10 5.40 -5.70
CA ILE A 152 6.03 6.09 -6.46
C ILE A 152 4.66 5.75 -5.88
N HIS A 153 4.41 4.47 -5.60
CA HIS A 153 3.16 4.03 -4.96
C HIS A 153 2.94 4.75 -3.62
N VAL A 154 3.95 4.84 -2.75
CA VAL A 154 3.84 5.54 -1.45
C VAL A 154 3.62 7.05 -1.61
N VAL A 155 4.24 7.69 -2.61
CA VAL A 155 4.00 9.10 -2.95
C VAL A 155 2.54 9.33 -3.36
N ILE A 156 2.01 8.45 -4.22
CA ILE A 156 0.61 8.47 -4.66
C ILE A 156 -0.34 8.20 -3.48
N GLY A 157 -0.04 7.18 -2.68
CA GLY A 157 -0.84 6.78 -1.53
C GLY A 157 -0.92 7.84 -0.43
N ASN A 158 0.14 8.63 -0.25
CA ASN A 158 0.13 9.79 0.65
C ASN A 158 -0.46 11.06 0.01
N HIS A 159 -1.08 10.94 -1.17
CA HIS A 159 -1.73 12.04 -1.90
C HIS A 159 -0.82 13.23 -2.20
N MET A 160 0.50 13.03 -2.28
CA MET A 160 1.45 14.12 -2.55
C MET A 160 1.18 14.82 -3.88
N LEU A 161 0.52 14.12 -4.82
CA LEU A 161 0.11 14.66 -6.11
C LEU A 161 -1.00 15.72 -6.03
N PHE A 162 -1.73 15.82 -4.91
CA PHE A 162 -2.68 16.91 -4.72
C PHE A 162 -1.98 18.26 -4.49
N GLY A 163 -0.68 18.24 -4.19
CA GLY A 163 0.12 19.45 -4.10
C GLY A 163 -0.32 20.38 -2.96
N SER A 164 -0.23 21.69 -3.22
CA SER A 164 -0.57 22.75 -2.26
C SER A 164 -2.05 23.15 -2.25
N ASP A 165 -2.82 22.70 -3.24
CA ASP A 165 -4.24 23.09 -3.42
C ASP A 165 -5.12 21.84 -3.55
N PRO A 166 -5.29 21.09 -2.44
CA PRO A 166 -6.13 19.90 -2.43
C PRO A 166 -7.61 20.25 -2.69
N PRO A 167 -8.43 19.29 -3.16
CA PRO A 167 -9.87 19.49 -3.30
C PRO A 167 -10.52 20.01 -2.00
N GLU A 168 -11.49 20.92 -2.09
CA GLU A 168 -12.07 21.60 -0.91
C GLU A 168 -12.63 20.65 0.17
N TYR A 169 -13.14 19.48 -0.24
CA TYR A 169 -13.66 18.46 0.66
C TYR A 169 -12.55 17.64 1.35
N TYR A 170 -11.32 17.65 0.83
CA TYR A 170 -10.18 16.93 1.38
C TYR A 170 -9.35 17.86 2.28
N PRO A 171 -9.41 17.70 3.61
CA PRO A 171 -8.70 18.57 4.54
C PRO A 171 -7.22 18.20 4.70
N GLY A 172 -6.79 17.07 4.12
CA GLY A 172 -5.40 16.64 4.19
C GLY A 172 -4.50 17.62 3.44
N ARG A 173 -3.42 18.06 4.11
CA ARG A 173 -2.37 18.90 3.51
C ARG A 173 -1.15 18.02 3.26
N PRO A 174 -1.12 17.24 2.18
CA PRO A 174 -0.17 16.14 2.03
C PRO A 174 1.28 16.63 2.04
N LEU A 175 1.57 17.77 1.40
CA LEU A 175 2.92 18.35 1.39
C LEU A 175 3.39 18.87 2.77
N GLU A 176 2.46 19.18 3.68
CA GLU A 176 2.75 19.59 5.06
C GLU A 176 2.83 18.39 6.03
N SER A 177 2.49 17.18 5.57
CA SER A 177 2.45 15.98 6.40
C SER A 177 3.84 15.44 6.67
N VAL A 178 4.35 15.64 7.90
CA VAL A 178 5.59 15.03 8.38
C VAL A 178 5.53 13.51 8.25
N GLY A 179 4.40 12.90 8.62
CA GLY A 179 4.20 11.46 8.50
C GLY A 179 4.28 10.96 7.05
N GLY A 180 3.71 11.72 6.11
CA GLY A 180 3.79 11.39 4.69
C GLY A 180 5.22 11.43 4.15
N TRP A 181 6.00 12.45 4.51
CA TRP A 181 7.42 12.53 4.13
C TRP A 181 8.27 11.45 4.79
N GLN A 182 8.00 11.11 6.05
CA GLN A 182 8.65 10.00 6.75
C GLN A 182 8.36 8.66 6.08
N ALA A 183 7.10 8.42 5.66
CA ALA A 183 6.74 7.20 4.94
C ALA A 183 7.50 7.09 3.60
N ILE A 184 7.57 8.17 2.84
CA ILE A 184 8.31 8.22 1.56
C ILE A 184 9.81 8.01 1.78
N GLY A 185 10.42 8.80 2.67
CA GLY A 185 11.85 8.73 2.95
C GLY A 185 12.27 7.39 3.54
N GLY A 186 11.50 6.87 4.51
CA GLY A 186 11.72 5.56 5.10
C GLY A 186 11.61 4.43 4.07
N THR A 187 10.58 4.46 3.22
CA THR A 187 10.41 3.49 2.13
C THR A 187 11.57 3.55 1.14
N ALA A 188 11.99 4.75 0.74
CA ALA A 188 13.11 4.92 -0.19
C ALA A 188 14.42 4.39 0.41
N VAL A 189 14.73 4.73 1.66
CA VAL A 189 15.93 4.24 2.36
C VAL A 189 15.90 2.72 2.50
N LEU A 190 14.77 2.14 2.90
CA LEU A 190 14.66 0.70 3.07
C LEU A 190 14.80 -0.05 1.75
N THR A 191 14.07 0.36 0.72
CA THR A 191 14.04 -0.37 -0.56
C THR A 191 15.31 -0.14 -1.38
N PHE A 192 15.76 1.11 -1.56
CA PHE A 192 17.01 1.38 -2.30
C PHE A 192 18.26 0.98 -1.50
N GLY A 193 18.26 1.16 -0.18
CA GLY A 193 19.36 0.71 0.68
C GLY A 193 19.50 -0.81 0.66
N SER A 194 18.39 -1.55 0.72
CA SER A 194 18.41 -3.01 0.57
C SER A 194 18.89 -3.42 -0.82
N THR A 195 18.45 -2.77 -1.89
CA THR A 195 18.95 -3.04 -3.25
C THR A 195 20.44 -2.81 -3.36
N ALA A 196 20.95 -1.70 -2.86
CA ALA A 196 22.38 -1.37 -2.89
C ALA A 196 23.21 -2.39 -2.08
N PHE A 197 22.73 -2.78 -0.90
CA PHE A 197 23.37 -3.81 -0.08
C PHE A 197 23.55 -5.13 -0.84
N HIS A 198 22.50 -5.58 -1.53
CA HIS A 198 22.56 -6.79 -2.36
C HIS A 198 23.48 -6.64 -3.56
N TYR A 199 23.47 -5.47 -4.22
CA TYR A 199 24.31 -5.19 -5.38
C TYR A 199 25.81 -5.25 -5.05
N PHE A 200 26.23 -4.71 -3.90
CA PHE A 200 27.65 -4.66 -3.52
C PHE A 200 28.14 -5.92 -2.80
N ARG A 201 27.23 -6.77 -2.30
CA ARG A 201 27.58 -8.03 -1.63
C ARG A 201 27.78 -9.18 -2.62
N GLY A 202 27.06 -9.17 -3.74
CA GLY A 202 27.18 -10.16 -4.82
C GLY A 202 28.39 -9.91 -5.70
#